data_AF-A0A925HFW1-F1
#
_entry.id   AF-A0A925HFW1-F1
#
_cell.length_a   1.000
_cell.length_b   1.000
_cell.length_c   1.000
_cell.angle_alpha   90.00
_cell.angle_beta   90.00
_cell.angle_gamma   90.00
#
_symmetry.space_group_name_H-M   'P 1'
#
loop_
_entity.id
_entity.type
_entity.pdbx_description
1 polymer ?
#
loop_
_entity_poly.entity_id
_entity_poly.type
_entity_poly.pdbx_seq_one_letter_code
_entity_poly.pdbx_strand_id
1 'polypeptide(L)'
;MQKDVPPAAAGTLDEFQLRDELRALRTQIPDSPALNPIVSLAFNLSRRLEAGDISVAELKALAGRLMDRACVKRARHLRERVGFVDRGTTYKEFADYVEGAAAAADFETFKARWERARTGIVLTAHPTFGLSDALSKRIVEIAVADDADPNTRIGVPHRPDENIDLAYEHGRAQNAIQNLRNAYVELLDSFFSAAVHRFGDKAYTLRPKLATFACWVGYDLDGRTDIDWRKSFILRLQEKRASLADIRERFLGLRNDLPTDGEAQRVSRQVTGKLDLTIAAVDEQIEALDKVMKTDTPLAEAANVITRSDGYNITTVEPIVSLFRSLIDTLPDGKGKRGVAVLAGLMQATGLGTAHIHVRINAVQLNNAFRAYVHEPWTRDLSESQALARIVGMIETARSETVNFESLDLETATAIRQFALIAQIQKHVDRETPVRFLIAETESPATVLIAVFFATLFGVDHITDVSPLFETPLGLETGARVIERLLEEKAYVNYVKRRKRLALQTGFSDAGRFVGQIAATLAIERLH
;
A
#
# COMPACT_ATOMS: atom_id res chain seq x y z
N MET A 1 0.53 -17.10 -29.73
CA MET A 1 -0.28 -16.94 -30.95
C MET A 1 -1.63 -16.37 -30.56
N GLN A 2 -1.81 -15.05 -30.72
CA GLN A 2 -3.13 -14.42 -30.68
C GLN A 2 -3.93 -15.01 -31.84
N LYS A 3 -5.02 -15.73 -31.55
CA LYS A 3 -6.04 -15.98 -32.57
C LYS A 3 -6.75 -14.65 -32.79
N ASP A 4 -6.52 -14.04 -33.94
CA ASP A 4 -7.30 -12.90 -34.42
C ASP A 4 -8.79 -13.23 -34.28
N VAL A 5 -9.49 -12.42 -33.52
CA VAL A 5 -10.94 -12.51 -33.38
C VAL A 5 -11.52 -11.97 -34.69
N PRO A 6 -12.27 -12.78 -35.47
CA PRO A 6 -12.84 -12.31 -36.73
C PRO A 6 -13.84 -11.16 -36.47
N PRO A 7 -13.98 -10.21 -37.40
CA PRO A 7 -14.96 -9.14 -37.27
C PRO A 7 -16.36 -9.74 -37.18
N ALA A 8 -17.10 -9.39 -36.11
CA ALA A 8 -18.48 -9.82 -35.96
C ALA A 8 -19.31 -9.25 -37.12
N ALA A 9 -20.00 -10.13 -37.86
CA ALA A 9 -21.01 -9.73 -38.83
C ALA A 9 -22.01 -8.75 -38.19
N ALA A 10 -22.53 -7.81 -38.98
CA ALA A 10 -23.59 -6.89 -38.54
C ALA A 10 -24.82 -7.73 -38.11
N GLY A 11 -24.94 -7.96 -36.80
CA GLY A 11 -26.00 -8.79 -36.23
C GLY A 11 -27.36 -8.11 -36.33
N THR A 12 -28.41 -8.91 -36.45
CA THR A 12 -29.83 -8.49 -36.50
C THR A 12 -30.35 -7.89 -35.18
N LEU A 13 -29.60 -8.04 -34.10
CA LEU A 13 -29.91 -7.48 -32.78
C LEU A 13 -29.46 -6.02 -32.67
N ASP A 14 -30.41 -5.12 -32.90
CA ASP A 14 -30.27 -3.68 -32.65
C ASP A 14 -30.50 -3.37 -31.16
N GLU A 15 -29.48 -2.79 -30.53
CA GLU A 15 -29.57 -2.35 -29.14
C GLU A 15 -30.60 -1.24 -28.92
N PHE A 16 -30.68 -0.27 -29.84
CA PHE A 16 -31.56 0.89 -29.65
C PHE A 16 -33.02 0.43 -29.64
N GLN A 17 -33.37 -0.50 -30.53
CA GLN A 17 -34.66 -1.17 -30.51
C GLN A 17 -34.93 -1.88 -29.17
N LEU A 18 -33.98 -2.66 -28.65
CA LEU A 18 -34.13 -3.32 -27.35
C LEU A 18 -34.29 -2.33 -26.19
N ARG A 19 -33.64 -1.16 -26.26
CA ARG A 19 -33.80 -0.09 -25.25
C ARG A 19 -35.17 0.56 -25.34
N ASP A 20 -35.71 0.71 -26.54
CA ASP A 20 -37.06 1.23 -26.75
C ASP A 20 -38.13 0.24 -26.31
N GLU A 21 -37.94 -1.06 -26.55
CA GLU A 21 -38.77 -2.13 -25.99
C GLU A 21 -38.77 -2.09 -24.44
N LEU A 22 -37.58 -1.95 -23.83
CA LEU A 22 -37.46 -1.83 -22.38
C LEU A 22 -38.16 -0.58 -21.84
N ARG A 23 -38.09 0.55 -22.56
CA ARG A 23 -38.80 1.78 -22.20
C ARG A 23 -40.32 1.59 -22.31
N ALA A 24 -40.80 0.98 -23.39
CA ALA A 24 -42.21 0.69 -23.58
C ALA A 24 -42.76 -0.20 -22.45
N LEU A 25 -42.04 -1.26 -22.08
CA LEU A 25 -42.42 -2.12 -20.95
C LEU A 25 -42.45 -1.35 -19.62
N ARG A 26 -41.52 -0.42 -19.39
CA ARG A 26 -41.53 0.43 -18.18
C ARG A 26 -42.76 1.33 -18.10
N THR A 27 -43.30 1.80 -19.22
CA THR A 27 -44.51 2.64 -19.22
C THR A 27 -45.77 1.89 -18.76
N GLN A 28 -45.75 0.56 -18.79
CA GLN A 28 -46.88 -0.29 -18.39
C GLN A 28 -46.88 -0.61 -16.88
N ILE A 29 -45.81 -0.29 -16.13
CA ILE A 29 -45.70 -0.60 -14.69
C ILE A 29 -46.87 -0.03 -13.87
N PRO A 30 -47.36 1.21 -14.09
CA PRO A 30 -48.50 1.74 -13.31
C PRO A 30 -49.77 0.87 -13.42
N ASP A 31 -50.02 0.33 -14.61
CA ASP A 31 -51.20 -0.50 -14.91
C ASP A 31 -50.93 -2.00 -14.68
N SER A 32 -49.66 -2.38 -14.47
CA SER A 32 -49.22 -3.75 -14.21
C SER A 32 -48.06 -3.77 -13.22
N PRO A 33 -48.30 -3.56 -11.92
CA PRO A 33 -47.24 -3.44 -10.90
C PRO A 33 -46.36 -4.70 -10.76
N ALA A 34 -46.85 -5.87 -11.16
CA ALA A 34 -46.09 -7.12 -11.17
C ALA A 34 -45.19 -7.29 -12.41
N LEU A 35 -45.31 -6.43 -13.43
CA LEU A 35 -44.49 -6.48 -14.63
C LEU A 35 -43.03 -6.17 -14.28
N ASN A 36 -42.13 -7.06 -14.68
CA ASN A 36 -40.69 -6.82 -14.65
C ASN A 36 -40.16 -6.65 -16.09
N PRO A 37 -39.93 -5.41 -16.55
CA PRO A 37 -39.48 -5.13 -17.92
C PRO A 37 -38.21 -5.87 -18.33
N ILE A 38 -37.28 -6.10 -17.40
CA ILE A 38 -36.01 -6.78 -17.68
C ILE A 38 -36.26 -8.26 -17.92
N VAL A 39 -37.07 -8.91 -17.07
CA VAL A 39 -37.42 -10.32 -17.22
C VAL A 39 -38.24 -10.55 -18.48
N SER A 40 -39.17 -9.65 -18.80
CA SER A 40 -39.97 -9.72 -20.03
C SER A 40 -39.12 -9.64 -21.29
N LEU A 41 -38.17 -8.69 -21.35
CA LEU A 41 -37.24 -8.57 -22.47
C LEU A 41 -36.31 -9.80 -22.56
N ALA A 42 -35.78 -10.26 -21.42
CA ALA A 42 -34.93 -11.46 -21.39
C ALA A 42 -35.68 -12.70 -21.87
N PHE A 43 -36.95 -12.87 -21.48
CA PHE A 43 -37.81 -13.94 -21.96
C PHE A 43 -38.05 -13.86 -23.47
N ASN A 44 -38.34 -12.67 -24.00
CA ASN A 44 -38.51 -12.47 -25.45
C ASN A 44 -37.22 -12.83 -26.22
N LEU A 45 -36.06 -12.38 -25.75
CA LEU A 45 -34.77 -12.74 -26.33
C LEU A 45 -34.53 -14.26 -26.26
N SER A 46 -34.89 -14.92 -25.16
CA SER A 46 -34.80 -16.38 -25.03
C SER A 46 -35.66 -17.10 -26.07
N ARG A 47 -36.89 -16.62 -26.30
CA ARG A 47 -37.79 -17.18 -27.31
C ARG A 47 -37.27 -16.99 -28.74
N ARG A 48 -36.71 -15.82 -29.05
CA ARG A 48 -36.05 -15.54 -30.34
C ARG A 48 -34.83 -16.44 -30.55
N LEU A 49 -34.08 -16.73 -29.49
CA LEU A 49 -32.94 -17.65 -29.53
C LEU A 49 -33.40 -19.09 -29.78
N GLU A 50 -34.45 -19.55 -29.09
CA GLU A 50 -35.05 -20.88 -29.29
C GLU A 50 -35.62 -21.06 -30.70
N ALA A 51 -36.22 -20.01 -31.27
CA ALA A 51 -36.76 -20.00 -32.62
C ALA A 51 -35.67 -19.95 -33.72
N GLY A 52 -34.42 -19.64 -33.36
CA GLY A 52 -33.33 -19.45 -34.32
C GLY A 52 -33.32 -18.08 -35.01
N ASP A 53 -34.16 -17.14 -34.58
CA ASP A 53 -34.24 -15.77 -35.12
C ASP A 53 -32.99 -14.94 -34.78
N ILE A 54 -32.32 -15.30 -33.69
CA ILE A 54 -31.05 -14.73 -33.25
C ILE A 54 -30.10 -15.86 -32.84
N SER A 55 -28.81 -15.59 -32.89
CA SER A 55 -27.76 -16.53 -32.50
C SER A 55 -27.07 -16.12 -31.19
N VAL A 56 -26.42 -17.10 -30.54
CA VAL A 56 -25.53 -16.85 -29.38
C VAL A 56 -24.39 -15.89 -29.76
N ALA A 57 -23.92 -15.94 -31.01
CA ALA A 57 -22.87 -15.04 -31.51
C ALA A 57 -23.35 -13.58 -31.54
N GLU A 58 -24.60 -13.33 -31.95
CA GLU A 58 -25.18 -11.99 -31.95
C GLU A 58 -25.43 -11.45 -30.54
N LEU A 59 -25.90 -12.30 -29.61
CA LEU A 59 -26.01 -11.95 -28.19
C LEU A 59 -24.65 -11.60 -27.59
N LYS A 60 -23.61 -12.39 -27.89
CA LYS A 60 -22.23 -12.12 -27.47
C LYS A 60 -21.71 -10.81 -28.05
N ALA A 61 -21.99 -10.53 -29.32
CA ALA A 61 -21.61 -9.29 -29.97
C ALA A 61 -22.30 -8.08 -29.31
N LEU A 62 -23.61 -8.15 -29.05
CA LEU A 62 -24.36 -7.11 -28.35
C LEU A 62 -23.80 -6.87 -26.94
N ALA A 63 -23.59 -7.93 -26.16
CA ALA A 63 -23.01 -7.85 -24.82
C ALA A 63 -21.62 -7.20 -24.86
N GLY A 64 -20.75 -7.58 -25.80
CA GLY A 64 -19.45 -6.96 -26.01
C GLY A 64 -19.54 -5.45 -26.29
N ARG A 65 -20.45 -5.02 -27.19
CA ARG A 65 -20.66 -3.60 -27.47
C ARG A 65 -21.17 -2.80 -26.27
N LEU A 66 -22.00 -3.41 -25.43
CA LEU A 66 -22.51 -2.78 -24.20
C LEU A 66 -21.41 -2.65 -23.15
N MET A 67 -20.63 -3.71 -22.96
CA MET A 67 -19.50 -3.72 -22.02
C MET A 67 -18.40 -2.74 -22.44
N ASP A 68 -18.10 -2.65 -23.74
CA ASP A 68 -17.12 -1.68 -24.27
C ASP A 68 -17.53 -0.24 -23.92
N ARG A 69 -18.78 0.14 -24.21
CA ARG A 69 -19.30 1.47 -23.86
C ARG A 69 -19.33 1.71 -22.36
N ALA A 70 -19.65 0.70 -21.56
CA ALA A 70 -19.60 0.80 -20.11
C ALA A 70 -18.17 1.08 -19.61
N CYS A 71 -17.16 0.43 -20.21
CA CYS A 71 -15.75 0.69 -19.90
C CYS A 71 -15.32 2.10 -20.31
N VAL A 72 -15.70 2.59 -21.50
CA VAL A 72 -15.42 3.98 -21.90
C VAL A 72 -16.09 4.97 -20.95
N LYS A 73 -17.35 4.74 -20.58
CA LYS A 73 -18.05 5.58 -19.60
C LYS A 73 -17.37 5.57 -18.24
N ARG A 74 -16.91 4.40 -17.78
CA ARG A 74 -16.16 4.25 -16.52
C ARG A 74 -14.83 5.01 -16.56
N ALA A 75 -14.12 4.99 -17.69
CA ALA A 75 -12.88 5.73 -17.88
C ALA A 75 -13.10 7.25 -17.85
N ARG A 76 -14.15 7.75 -18.51
CA ARG A 76 -14.52 9.18 -18.46
C ARG A 76 -14.90 9.62 -17.05
N HIS A 77 -15.72 8.83 -16.36
CA HIS A 77 -16.07 9.10 -14.98
C HIS A 77 -14.84 9.06 -14.05
N LEU A 78 -13.86 8.18 -14.32
CA LEU A 78 -12.60 8.17 -13.60
C LEU A 78 -11.82 9.48 -13.82
N ARG A 79 -11.71 9.98 -15.06
CA ARG A 79 -11.06 11.27 -15.35
C ARG A 79 -11.74 12.42 -14.61
N GLU A 80 -13.07 12.50 -14.71
CA GLU A 80 -13.90 13.51 -14.02
C GLU A 80 -13.71 13.45 -12.50
N ARG A 81 -13.77 12.26 -11.91
CA ARG A 81 -13.64 12.06 -10.45
C ARG A 81 -12.26 12.45 -9.94
N VAL A 82 -11.20 12.17 -10.70
CA VAL A 82 -9.82 12.53 -10.34
C VAL A 82 -9.58 14.03 -10.56
N GLY A 83 -10.37 14.69 -11.42
CA GLY A 83 -10.16 16.08 -11.79
C GLY A 83 -8.91 16.27 -12.68
N PHE A 84 -8.47 15.22 -13.38
CA PHE A 84 -7.27 15.28 -14.21
C PHE A 84 -7.53 16.10 -15.49
N VAL A 85 -6.87 17.25 -15.58
CA VAL A 85 -6.85 18.09 -16.79
C VAL A 85 -5.70 17.64 -17.68
N ASP A 86 -4.48 17.95 -17.26
CA ASP A 86 -3.22 17.53 -17.89
C ASP A 86 -2.08 17.56 -16.86
N ARG A 87 -0.93 16.99 -17.24
CA ARG A 87 0.25 16.89 -16.36
C ARG A 87 0.86 18.25 -16.04
N GLY A 88 0.95 19.14 -17.02
CA GLY A 88 1.57 20.46 -16.86
C GLY A 88 0.81 21.34 -15.88
N THR A 89 -0.52 21.36 -16.00
CA THR A 89 -1.40 22.09 -15.06
C THR A 89 -1.22 21.57 -13.63
N THR A 90 -1.27 20.24 -13.44
CA THR A 90 -1.14 19.62 -12.11
C THR A 90 0.19 19.99 -11.43
N TYR A 91 1.30 19.92 -12.16
CA TYR A 91 2.62 20.22 -11.58
C TYR A 91 2.84 21.71 -11.34
N LYS A 92 2.28 22.56 -12.21
CA LYS A 92 2.31 24.00 -11.98
C LYS A 92 1.55 24.39 -10.71
N GLU A 93 0.33 23.88 -10.53
CA GLU A 93 -0.45 24.12 -9.31
C GLU A 93 0.29 23.68 -8.05
N PHE A 94 0.95 22.51 -8.10
CA PHE A 94 1.77 22.04 -7.00
C PHE A 94 3.01 22.92 -6.76
N ALA A 95 3.71 23.32 -7.83
CA ALA A 95 4.87 24.21 -7.73
C ALA A 95 4.49 25.56 -7.13
N ASP A 96 3.42 26.19 -7.63
CA ASP A 96 2.89 27.47 -7.12
C ASP A 96 2.52 27.35 -5.63
N TYR A 97 1.94 26.22 -5.20
CA TYR A 97 1.65 25.95 -3.80
C TYR A 97 2.92 25.84 -2.94
N VAL A 98 3.97 25.17 -3.42
CA VAL A 98 5.26 25.07 -2.72
C VAL A 98 5.94 26.43 -2.66
N GLU A 99 5.95 27.21 -3.75
CA GLU A 99 6.52 28.56 -3.79
C GLU A 99 5.80 29.49 -2.82
N GLY A 100 4.46 29.47 -2.79
CA GLY A 100 3.67 30.23 -1.82
C GLY A 100 4.03 29.86 -0.37
N ALA A 101 4.19 28.56 -0.08
CA ALA A 101 4.62 28.10 1.24
C ALA A 101 6.06 28.52 1.58
N ALA A 102 6.96 28.57 0.60
CA ALA A 102 8.35 29.01 0.76
C ALA A 102 8.46 30.54 0.95
N ALA A 103 7.61 31.31 0.29
CA ALA A 103 7.54 32.76 0.43
C ALA A 103 6.99 33.18 1.81
N ALA A 104 6.06 32.40 2.37
CA ALA A 104 5.39 32.71 3.63
C ALA A 104 6.16 32.28 4.90
N ALA A 105 7.35 31.67 4.77
CA ALA A 105 8.08 31.08 5.88
C ALA A 105 9.59 31.30 5.78
N ASP A 106 10.28 31.30 6.93
CA ASP A 106 11.73 31.13 6.94
C ASP A 106 12.10 29.66 6.64
N PHE A 107 13.40 29.40 6.46
CA PHE A 107 13.87 28.07 6.08
C PHE A 107 13.52 27.01 7.13
N GLU A 108 13.64 27.31 8.43
CA GLU A 108 13.39 26.33 9.50
C GLU A 108 11.89 25.99 9.60
N THR A 109 11.02 26.97 9.44
CA THR A 109 9.56 26.77 9.43
C THR A 109 9.15 25.97 8.19
N PHE A 110 9.71 26.29 7.02
CA PHE A 110 9.48 25.54 5.79
C PHE A 110 9.96 24.09 5.92
N LYS A 111 11.18 23.89 6.44
CA LYS A 111 11.75 22.57 6.72
C LYS A 111 10.87 21.77 7.67
N ALA A 112 10.44 22.34 8.80
CA ALA A 112 9.56 21.67 9.76
C ALA A 112 8.23 21.25 9.14
N ARG A 113 7.67 22.04 8.20
CA ARG A 113 6.45 21.69 7.48
C ARG A 113 6.64 20.49 6.56
N TRP A 114 7.71 20.49 5.77
CA TRP A 114 7.89 19.56 4.65
C TRP A 114 8.70 18.32 5.00
N GLU A 115 9.45 18.28 6.10
CA GLU A 115 10.12 17.06 6.59
C GLU A 115 9.18 16.11 7.36
N ARG A 116 7.89 16.46 7.46
CA ARG A 116 6.83 15.66 8.07
C ARG A 116 5.71 15.40 7.06
N ALA A 117 5.51 14.13 6.73
CA ALA A 117 4.34 13.71 5.96
C ALA A 117 3.04 14.06 6.70
N ARG A 118 2.10 14.67 5.98
CA ARG A 118 0.75 15.02 6.47
C ARG A 118 -0.33 14.15 5.86
N THR A 119 -0.02 13.48 4.77
CA THR A 119 -0.90 12.56 4.04
C THR A 119 -0.21 11.22 3.87
N GLY A 120 -1.01 10.17 3.74
CA GLY A 120 -0.54 8.81 3.50
C GLY A 120 -1.48 8.08 2.57
N ILE A 121 -0.93 7.22 1.72
CA ILE A 121 -1.66 6.36 0.80
C ILE A 121 -1.39 4.92 1.22
N VAL A 122 -2.43 4.11 1.38
CA VAL A 122 -2.30 2.72 1.78
C VAL A 122 -2.96 1.84 0.73
N LEU A 123 -2.18 0.96 0.11
CA LEU A 123 -2.62 0.07 -0.94
C LEU A 123 -3.09 -1.25 -0.32
N THR A 124 -4.30 -1.67 -0.68
CA THR A 124 -4.90 -2.94 -0.27
C THR A 124 -5.16 -3.81 -1.49
N ALA A 125 -5.40 -5.11 -1.29
CA ALA A 125 -5.89 -5.97 -2.35
C ALA A 125 -7.27 -5.47 -2.83
N HIS A 126 -7.59 -5.69 -4.10
CA HIS A 126 -8.89 -5.30 -4.65
C HIS A 126 -9.95 -6.35 -4.24
N PRO A 127 -11.06 -6.00 -3.59
CA PRO A 127 -11.90 -6.99 -2.89
C PRO A 127 -12.63 -7.98 -3.81
N THR A 128 -12.88 -7.62 -5.07
CA THR A 128 -13.70 -8.46 -5.98
C THR A 128 -12.99 -8.90 -7.26
N PHE A 129 -11.80 -8.34 -7.55
CA PHE A 129 -11.04 -8.54 -8.80
C PHE A 129 -11.87 -8.66 -10.10
N GLY A 130 -13.01 -7.97 -10.22
CA GLY A 130 -13.95 -8.14 -11.35
C GLY A 130 -13.44 -7.63 -12.70
N LEU A 131 -12.26 -7.02 -12.76
CA LEU A 131 -11.59 -6.56 -13.98
C LEU A 131 -10.21 -7.21 -14.06
N SER A 132 -9.83 -7.69 -15.25
CA SER A 132 -8.45 -8.08 -15.53
C SER A 132 -7.49 -6.89 -15.47
N ASP A 133 -6.19 -7.19 -15.37
CA ASP A 133 -5.14 -6.17 -15.47
C ASP A 133 -5.21 -5.42 -16.81
N ALA A 134 -5.32 -6.16 -17.91
CA ALA A 134 -5.42 -5.60 -19.25
C ALA A 134 -6.62 -4.64 -19.39
N LEU A 135 -7.78 -5.03 -18.85
CA LEU A 135 -8.97 -4.18 -18.87
C LEU A 135 -8.81 -2.91 -18.03
N SER A 136 -8.17 -3.03 -16.86
CA SER A 136 -7.88 -1.89 -15.99
C SER A 136 -6.93 -0.91 -16.66
N LYS A 137 -5.86 -1.40 -17.32
CA LYS A 137 -4.93 -0.58 -18.11
C LYS A 137 -5.66 0.16 -19.22
N ARG A 138 -6.53 -0.55 -19.96
CA ARG A 138 -7.31 0.06 -21.03
C ARG A 138 -8.23 1.18 -20.54
N ILE A 139 -8.85 1.02 -19.37
CA ILE A 139 -9.66 2.07 -18.73
C ILE A 139 -8.79 3.30 -18.42
N VAL A 140 -7.58 3.12 -17.90
CA VAL A 140 -6.65 4.23 -17.59
C VAL A 140 -6.19 4.94 -18.86
N GLU A 141 -5.81 4.19 -19.91
CA GLU A 141 -5.43 4.77 -21.21
C GLU A 141 -6.53 5.68 -21.77
N ILE A 142 -7.78 5.22 -21.69
CA ILE A 142 -8.95 5.99 -22.14
C ILE A 142 -9.20 7.20 -21.23
N ALA A 143 -9.00 7.07 -19.92
CA ALA A 143 -9.20 8.17 -18.97
C ALA A 143 -8.20 9.30 -19.17
N VAL A 144 -6.96 8.99 -19.58
CA VAL A 144 -5.90 9.98 -19.80
C VAL A 144 -5.93 10.56 -21.22
N ALA A 145 -6.54 9.87 -22.19
CA ALA A 145 -6.72 10.40 -23.55
C ALA A 145 -7.68 11.61 -23.57
N ASP A 146 -7.38 12.63 -24.37
CA ASP A 146 -8.16 13.88 -24.43
C ASP A 146 -9.55 13.69 -25.04
N ASP A 147 -9.67 12.89 -26.10
CA ASP A 147 -10.94 12.57 -26.75
C ASP A 147 -11.03 11.08 -27.08
N ALA A 148 -11.64 10.31 -26.19
CA ALA A 148 -11.96 8.90 -26.47
C ALA A 148 -13.35 8.78 -27.10
N ASP A 149 -13.46 8.17 -28.29
CA ASP A 149 -14.75 7.85 -28.92
C ASP A 149 -15.60 6.98 -27.96
N PRO A 150 -16.87 7.35 -27.65
CA PRO A 150 -17.77 6.53 -26.85
C PRO A 150 -17.89 5.07 -27.33
N ASN A 151 -17.72 4.83 -28.63
CA ASN A 151 -17.88 3.53 -29.27
C ASN A 151 -16.55 2.77 -29.44
N THR A 152 -15.47 3.25 -28.82
CA THR A 152 -14.17 2.58 -28.80
C THR A 152 -14.31 1.12 -28.40
N ARG A 153 -13.85 0.21 -29.27
CA ARG A 153 -13.68 -1.21 -28.92
C ARG A 153 -12.56 -1.35 -27.91
N ILE A 154 -12.81 -2.04 -26.80
CA ILE A 154 -11.79 -2.22 -25.77
C ILE A 154 -10.75 -3.26 -26.21
N GLY A 155 -11.18 -4.27 -27.00
CA GLY A 155 -10.26 -5.26 -27.59
C GLY A 155 -9.70 -6.29 -26.60
N VAL A 156 -10.17 -6.29 -25.35
CA VAL A 156 -9.80 -7.28 -24.32
C VAL A 156 -11.06 -7.91 -23.72
N PRO A 157 -10.99 -9.17 -23.25
CA PRO A 157 -12.12 -9.81 -22.59
C PRO A 157 -12.61 -9.06 -21.34
N HIS A 158 -13.93 -8.86 -21.24
CA HIS A 158 -14.59 -8.25 -20.08
C HIS A 158 -14.83 -9.27 -18.96
N ARG A 159 -13.74 -9.80 -18.42
CA ARG A 159 -13.74 -10.81 -17.35
C ARG A 159 -12.50 -10.67 -16.46
N PRO A 160 -12.54 -11.19 -15.22
CA PRO A 160 -11.34 -11.29 -14.38
C PRO A 160 -10.25 -12.16 -15.04
N ASP A 161 -9.02 -12.01 -14.58
CA ASP A 161 -7.93 -12.95 -14.90
C ASP A 161 -8.19 -14.32 -14.24
N GLU A 162 -7.74 -15.40 -14.87
CA GLU A 162 -7.82 -16.77 -14.34
C GLU A 162 -6.62 -16.98 -13.41
N ASN A 163 -6.87 -17.18 -12.10
CA ASN A 163 -5.90 -17.29 -10.98
C ASN A 163 -5.57 -15.96 -10.28
N ILE A 164 -6.40 -15.63 -9.27
CA ILE A 164 -6.16 -14.53 -8.34
C ILE A 164 -5.58 -15.13 -7.06
N ASP A 165 -4.26 -15.18 -6.97
CA ASP A 165 -3.52 -15.61 -5.78
C ASP A 165 -2.76 -14.42 -5.15
N LEU A 166 -2.06 -14.65 -4.04
CA LEU A 166 -1.29 -13.60 -3.37
C LEU A 166 -0.24 -12.95 -4.29
N ALA A 167 0.37 -13.71 -5.20
CA ALA A 167 1.36 -13.18 -6.13
C ALA A 167 0.71 -12.22 -7.15
N TYR A 168 -0.48 -12.57 -7.64
CA TYR A 168 -1.30 -11.67 -8.46
C TYR A 168 -1.67 -10.40 -7.68
N GLU A 169 -2.22 -10.53 -6.47
CA GLU A 169 -2.58 -9.37 -5.63
C GLU A 169 -1.38 -8.44 -5.40
N HIS A 170 -0.23 -9.02 -5.05
CA HIS A 170 1.01 -8.28 -4.81
C HIS A 170 1.49 -7.58 -6.07
N GLY A 171 1.51 -8.28 -7.22
CA GLY A 171 1.87 -7.69 -8.50
C GLY A 171 0.98 -6.51 -8.90
N ARG A 172 -0.33 -6.58 -8.64
CA ARG A 172 -1.26 -5.46 -8.85
C ARG A 172 -0.94 -4.29 -7.93
N ALA A 173 -0.64 -4.53 -6.66
CA ALA A 173 -0.24 -3.51 -5.71
C ALA A 173 1.09 -2.85 -6.09
N GLN A 174 2.11 -3.63 -6.48
CA GLN A 174 3.41 -3.12 -6.90
C GLN A 174 3.32 -2.26 -8.17
N ASN A 175 2.45 -2.62 -9.13
CA ASN A 175 2.18 -1.76 -10.29
C ASN A 175 1.60 -0.40 -9.88
N ALA A 176 0.67 -0.38 -8.93
CA ALA A 176 0.13 0.88 -8.40
C ALA A 176 1.19 1.68 -7.63
N ILE A 177 2.02 1.02 -6.83
CA ILE A 177 3.13 1.65 -6.10
C ILE A 177 4.17 2.23 -7.08
N GLN A 178 4.49 1.55 -8.17
CA GLN A 178 5.42 2.09 -9.17
C GLN A 178 4.87 3.37 -9.82
N ASN A 179 3.57 3.42 -10.13
CA ASN A 179 2.93 4.65 -10.62
C ASN A 179 2.97 5.78 -9.58
N LEU A 180 2.76 5.46 -8.30
CA LEU A 180 2.91 6.43 -7.21
C LEU A 180 4.35 6.94 -7.10
N ARG A 181 5.36 6.07 -7.19
CA ARG A 181 6.77 6.45 -7.16
C ARG A 181 7.14 7.35 -8.33
N ASN A 182 6.64 7.07 -9.54
CA ASN A 182 6.81 7.93 -10.71
C ASN A 182 6.26 9.34 -10.45
N ALA A 183 5.01 9.45 -9.99
CA ALA A 183 4.41 10.74 -9.64
C ALA A 183 5.16 11.44 -8.50
N TYR A 184 5.62 10.69 -7.49
CA TYR A 184 6.35 11.23 -6.35
C TYR A 184 7.68 11.87 -6.76
N VAL A 185 8.41 11.24 -7.68
CA VAL A 185 9.67 11.78 -8.24
C VAL A 185 9.42 13.11 -8.96
N GLU A 186 8.35 13.22 -9.73
CA GLU A 186 7.99 14.46 -10.45
C GLU A 186 7.55 15.58 -9.50
N LEU A 187 6.81 15.23 -8.44
CA LEU A 187 6.45 16.17 -7.38
C LEU A 187 7.68 16.59 -6.57
N LEU A 188 8.64 15.69 -6.29
CA LEU A 188 9.90 16.06 -5.64
C LEU A 188 10.74 16.99 -6.51
N ASP A 189 10.79 16.76 -7.83
CA ASP A 189 11.50 17.66 -8.75
C ASP A 189 10.87 19.06 -8.72
N SER A 190 9.54 19.14 -8.79
CA SER A 190 8.78 20.40 -8.67
C SER A 190 9.02 21.08 -7.32
N PHE A 191 9.04 20.30 -6.23
CA PHE A 191 9.34 20.78 -4.89
C PHE A 191 10.74 21.40 -4.80
N PHE A 192 11.77 20.69 -5.27
CA PHE A 192 13.14 21.20 -5.22
C PHE A 192 13.31 22.40 -6.16
N SER A 193 12.65 22.43 -7.31
CA SER A 193 12.66 23.59 -8.21
C SER A 193 12.14 24.85 -7.49
N ALA A 194 10.97 24.76 -6.84
CA ALA A 194 10.38 25.84 -6.06
C ALA A 194 11.23 26.23 -4.83
N ALA A 195 11.74 25.24 -4.10
CA ALA A 195 12.52 25.49 -2.89
C ALA A 195 13.88 26.15 -3.19
N VAL A 196 14.57 25.73 -4.27
CA VAL A 196 15.85 26.32 -4.70
C VAL A 196 15.66 27.77 -5.13
N HIS A 197 14.56 28.10 -5.82
CA HIS A 197 14.25 29.48 -6.19
C HIS A 197 14.26 30.42 -4.97
N ARG A 198 13.75 29.97 -3.82
CA ARG A 198 13.68 30.77 -2.59
C ARG A 198 14.91 30.68 -1.69
N PHE A 199 15.48 29.49 -1.53
CA PHE A 199 16.50 29.20 -0.52
C PHE A 199 17.89 28.88 -1.09
N GLY A 200 18.04 28.90 -2.41
CA GLY A 200 19.27 28.53 -3.10
C GLY A 200 19.72 27.12 -2.72
N ASP A 201 21.03 26.95 -2.61
CA ASP A 201 21.66 25.67 -2.28
C ASP A 201 21.21 25.07 -0.94
N LYS A 202 20.78 25.89 0.02
CA LYS A 202 20.28 25.41 1.30
C LYS A 202 19.07 24.48 1.12
N ALA A 203 18.31 24.61 0.04
CA ALA A 203 17.18 23.74 -0.28
C ALA A 203 17.58 22.25 -0.40
N TYR A 204 18.80 21.93 -0.85
CA TYR A 204 19.25 20.54 -0.97
C TYR A 204 19.55 19.85 0.37
N THR A 205 19.58 20.61 1.47
CA THR A 205 19.66 20.07 2.84
C THR A 205 18.31 19.57 3.37
N LEU A 206 17.20 19.93 2.70
CA LEU A 206 15.85 19.50 3.06
C LEU A 206 15.67 17.99 2.86
N ARG A 207 14.81 17.39 3.68
CA ARG A 207 14.41 15.98 3.60
C ARG A 207 12.89 15.86 3.38
N PRO A 208 12.38 16.31 2.22
CA PRO A 208 10.95 16.40 1.98
C PRO A 208 10.25 15.05 2.11
N LYS A 209 9.11 15.05 2.80
CA LYS A 209 8.19 13.93 2.94
C LYS A 209 6.81 14.40 2.48
N LEU A 210 6.57 14.36 1.18
CA LEU A 210 5.33 14.87 0.56
C LEU A 210 4.11 14.05 1.02
N ALA A 211 4.26 12.73 0.97
CA ALA A 211 3.30 11.73 1.46
C ALA A 211 4.06 10.46 1.86
N THR A 212 3.45 9.63 2.72
CA THR A 212 3.88 8.23 2.91
C THR A 212 3.07 7.31 2.02
N PHE A 213 3.64 6.19 1.59
CA PHE A 213 2.90 5.14 0.91
C PHE A 213 3.21 3.79 1.54
N ALA A 214 2.17 3.00 1.76
CA ALA A 214 2.25 1.71 2.43
C ALA A 214 1.40 0.64 1.72
N CYS A 215 1.68 -0.63 1.99
CA CYS A 215 0.96 -1.76 1.42
C CYS A 215 0.53 -2.76 2.51
N TRP A 216 -0.67 -3.32 2.35
CA TRP A 216 -1.20 -4.42 3.18
C TRP A 216 -0.99 -5.78 2.53
N VAL A 217 -0.84 -5.82 1.21
CA VAL A 217 -0.83 -7.08 0.45
C VAL A 217 0.42 -7.90 0.79
N GLY A 218 0.21 -9.08 1.37
CA GLY A 218 1.28 -9.93 1.91
C GLY A 218 1.51 -9.80 3.41
N TYR A 219 0.81 -8.88 4.09
CA TYR A 219 1.01 -8.54 5.51
C TYR A 219 -0.29 -8.45 6.33
N ASP A 220 -1.45 -8.36 5.67
CA ASP A 220 -2.78 -8.45 6.30
C ASP A 220 -3.20 -9.92 6.47
N LEU A 221 -3.20 -10.40 7.72
CA LEU A 221 -3.60 -11.75 8.10
C LEU A 221 -5.00 -11.82 8.70
N ASP A 222 -5.72 -10.70 8.76
CA ASP A 222 -7.08 -10.69 9.30
C ASP A 222 -8.02 -11.48 8.37
N GLY A 223 -8.56 -12.58 8.89
CA GLY A 223 -9.37 -13.53 8.10
C GLY A 223 -8.59 -14.36 7.08
N ARG A 224 -7.25 -14.31 7.05
CA ARG A 224 -6.42 -15.05 6.07
C ARG A 224 -5.51 -16.08 6.72
N THR A 225 -5.51 -17.28 6.16
CA THR A 225 -4.66 -18.40 6.59
C THR A 225 -3.67 -18.84 5.51
N ASP A 226 -3.75 -18.28 4.30
CA ASP A 226 -2.96 -18.68 3.13
C ASP A 226 -1.62 -17.94 3.00
N ILE A 227 -1.39 -16.93 3.85
CA ILE A 227 -0.18 -16.12 3.89
C ILE A 227 0.75 -16.64 4.99
N ASP A 228 1.73 -17.44 4.57
CA ASP A 228 2.82 -17.92 5.42
C ASP A 228 3.87 -16.82 5.66
N TRP A 229 4.54 -16.83 6.82
CA TRP A 229 5.54 -15.81 7.16
C TRP A 229 6.70 -15.75 6.15
N ARG A 230 7.09 -16.89 5.56
CA ARG A 230 8.14 -16.97 4.53
C ARG A 230 7.70 -16.20 3.28
N LYS A 231 6.40 -16.23 2.94
CA LYS A 231 5.84 -15.41 1.85
C LYS A 231 5.94 -13.93 2.19
N SER A 232 5.54 -13.50 3.39
CA SER A 232 5.68 -12.09 3.79
C SER A 232 7.13 -11.60 3.78
N PHE A 233 8.07 -12.45 4.22
CA PHE A 233 9.49 -12.12 4.26
C PHE A 233 10.11 -12.05 2.86
N ILE A 234 9.82 -13.03 1.98
CA ILE A 234 10.33 -13.00 0.60
C ILE A 234 9.76 -11.82 -0.19
N LEU A 235 8.48 -11.49 -0.01
CA LEU A 235 7.88 -10.29 -0.60
C LEU A 235 8.65 -9.04 -0.15
N ARG A 236 9.02 -8.95 1.13
CA ARG A 236 9.78 -7.78 1.62
C ARG A 236 11.18 -7.69 1.01
N LEU A 237 11.85 -8.82 0.79
CA LEU A 237 13.13 -8.85 0.06
C LEU A 237 12.96 -8.44 -1.41
N GLN A 238 11.93 -8.95 -2.09
CA GLN A 238 11.62 -8.60 -3.48
C GLN A 238 11.31 -7.11 -3.63
N GLU A 239 10.55 -6.53 -2.70
CA GLU A 239 10.30 -5.09 -2.63
C GLU A 239 11.58 -4.29 -2.43
N LYS A 240 12.49 -4.76 -1.57
CA LYS A 240 13.79 -4.12 -1.37
C LYS A 240 14.61 -4.11 -2.66
N ARG A 241 14.69 -5.27 -3.31
CA ARG A 241 15.38 -5.45 -4.59
C ARG A 241 14.78 -4.57 -5.70
N ALA A 242 13.45 -4.52 -5.80
CA ALA A 242 12.75 -3.68 -6.77
C ALA A 242 12.99 -2.17 -6.54
N SER A 243 12.98 -1.72 -5.28
CA SER A 243 13.26 -0.32 -4.94
C SER A 243 14.70 0.08 -5.30
N LEU A 244 15.68 -0.77 -4.98
CA LEU A 244 17.08 -0.53 -5.33
C LEU A 244 17.29 -0.52 -6.85
N ALA A 245 16.65 -1.42 -7.59
CA ALA A 245 16.70 -1.46 -9.04
C ALA A 245 16.09 -0.20 -9.67
N ASP A 246 14.93 0.26 -9.17
CA ASP A 246 14.28 1.51 -9.61
C ASP A 246 15.17 2.74 -9.34
N ILE A 247 15.77 2.85 -8.15
CA ILE A 247 16.71 3.93 -7.82
C ILE A 247 17.94 3.90 -8.74
N ARG A 248 18.49 2.71 -9.00
CA ARG A 248 19.63 2.51 -9.89
C ARG A 248 19.31 2.94 -11.32
N GLU A 249 18.19 2.49 -11.86
CA GLU A 249 17.76 2.83 -13.22
C GLU A 249 17.62 4.35 -13.38
N ARG A 250 16.94 5.01 -12.42
CA ARG A 250 16.79 6.47 -12.44
C ARG A 250 18.13 7.19 -12.31
N PHE A 251 19.03 6.72 -11.45
CA PHE A 251 20.35 7.30 -11.29
C PHE A 251 21.18 7.19 -12.58
N LEU A 252 21.15 6.04 -13.25
CA LEU A 252 21.78 5.86 -14.56
C LEU A 252 21.17 6.77 -15.63
N GLY A 253 19.86 7.05 -15.54
CA GLY A 253 19.18 8.03 -16.39
C GLY A 253 19.70 9.46 -16.24
N LEU A 254 20.34 9.79 -15.12
CA LEU A 254 20.97 11.11 -14.90
C LEU A 254 22.38 11.22 -15.49
N ARG A 255 22.96 10.16 -16.06
CA ARG A 255 24.38 10.13 -16.48
C ARG A 255 24.78 11.29 -17.39
N ASN A 256 23.90 11.71 -18.31
CA ASN A 256 24.19 12.81 -19.23
C ASN A 256 24.18 14.19 -18.56
N ASP A 257 23.56 14.29 -17.37
CA ASP A 257 23.46 15.50 -16.56
C ASP A 257 24.53 15.55 -15.44
N LEU A 258 25.44 14.57 -15.38
CA LEU A 258 26.49 14.44 -14.36
C LEU A 258 27.89 14.62 -14.98
N PRO A 259 28.85 15.26 -14.27
CA PRO A 259 30.24 15.36 -14.74
C PRO A 259 30.89 14.00 -14.98
N THR A 260 31.68 13.91 -16.04
CA THR A 260 32.37 12.68 -16.46
C THR A 260 33.83 12.61 -16.00
N ASP A 261 34.24 13.51 -15.12
CA ASP A 261 35.58 13.61 -14.55
C ASP A 261 35.56 14.13 -13.12
N GLY A 262 36.73 14.20 -12.49
CA GLY A 262 36.91 14.75 -11.15
C GLY A 262 36.20 13.96 -10.04
N GLU A 263 35.91 14.68 -8.94
CA GLU A 263 35.35 14.07 -7.74
C GLU A 263 33.91 13.58 -7.95
N ALA A 264 33.07 14.34 -8.66
CA ALA A 264 31.69 13.96 -8.93
C ALA A 264 31.59 12.62 -9.67
N GLN A 265 32.48 12.35 -10.64
CA GLN A 265 32.53 11.05 -11.30
C GLN A 265 32.91 9.92 -10.33
N ARG A 266 33.88 10.17 -9.43
CA ARG A 266 34.31 9.18 -8.43
C ARG A 266 33.16 8.80 -7.51
N VAL A 267 32.42 9.78 -6.98
CA VAL A 267 31.28 9.53 -6.08
C VAL A 267 30.13 8.86 -6.85
N SER A 268 29.86 9.27 -8.10
CA SER A 268 28.86 8.62 -8.95
C SER A 268 29.16 7.13 -9.17
N ARG A 269 30.43 6.75 -9.42
CA ARG A 269 30.84 5.34 -9.51
C ARG A 269 30.64 4.59 -8.18
N GLN A 270 30.86 5.23 -7.04
CA GLN A 270 30.61 4.63 -5.72
C GLN A 270 29.12 4.36 -5.50
N VAL A 271 28.23 5.29 -5.89
CA VAL A 271 26.77 5.10 -5.86
C VAL A 271 26.38 3.88 -6.68
N THR A 272 26.82 3.81 -7.94
CA THR A 272 26.51 2.67 -8.83
C THR A 272 27.01 1.35 -8.25
N GLY A 273 28.29 1.29 -7.83
CA GLY A 273 28.86 0.08 -7.24
C GLY A 273 28.15 -0.36 -5.97
N LYS A 274 27.74 0.58 -5.11
CA LYS A 274 26.99 0.28 -3.89
C LYS A 274 25.61 -0.31 -4.22
N LEU A 275 24.89 0.29 -5.16
CA LEU A 275 23.60 -0.23 -5.63
C LEU A 275 23.73 -1.63 -6.24
N ASP A 276 24.70 -1.83 -7.14
CA ASP A 276 24.95 -3.13 -7.79
C ASP A 276 25.21 -4.25 -6.78
N LEU A 277 26.12 -4.00 -5.84
CA LEU A 277 26.52 -5.00 -4.86
C LEU A 277 25.41 -5.29 -3.85
N THR A 278 24.63 -4.27 -3.46
CA THR A 278 23.46 -4.50 -2.59
C THR A 278 22.35 -5.24 -3.33
N ILE A 279 22.09 -4.95 -4.61
CA ILE A 279 21.09 -5.71 -5.41
C ILE A 279 21.51 -7.17 -5.50
N ALA A 280 22.77 -7.46 -5.81
CA ALA A 280 23.29 -8.82 -5.88
C ALA A 280 23.16 -9.57 -4.55
N ALA A 281 23.44 -8.92 -3.42
CA ALA A 281 23.26 -9.51 -2.09
C ALA A 281 21.79 -9.86 -1.81
N VAL A 282 20.84 -9.00 -2.20
CA VAL A 282 19.41 -9.27 -2.02
C VAL A 282 18.92 -10.35 -2.99
N ASP A 283 19.43 -10.41 -4.22
CA ASP A 283 19.13 -11.49 -5.17
C ASP A 283 19.55 -12.86 -4.57
N GLU A 284 20.75 -12.96 -3.98
CA GLU A 284 21.21 -14.18 -3.29
C GLU A 284 20.27 -14.59 -2.13
N GLN A 285 19.81 -13.61 -1.34
CA GLN A 285 18.86 -13.83 -0.23
C GLN A 285 17.50 -14.35 -0.72
N ILE A 286 16.97 -13.76 -1.79
CA ILE A 286 15.71 -14.17 -2.41
C ILE A 286 15.86 -15.60 -2.92
N GLU A 287 16.92 -15.89 -3.69
CA GLU A 287 17.18 -17.22 -4.24
C GLU A 287 17.29 -18.29 -3.15
N ALA A 288 17.97 -17.99 -2.05
CA ALA A 288 18.14 -18.93 -0.94
C ALA A 288 16.80 -19.26 -0.28
N LEU A 289 15.95 -18.26 -0.03
CA LEU A 289 14.62 -18.50 0.55
C LEU A 289 13.65 -19.15 -0.44
N ASP A 290 13.74 -18.82 -1.73
CA ASP A 290 12.96 -19.47 -2.79
C ASP A 290 13.26 -20.97 -2.90
N LYS A 291 14.52 -21.38 -2.71
CA LYS A 291 14.89 -22.81 -2.66
C LYS A 291 14.22 -23.53 -1.51
N VAL A 292 14.20 -22.94 -0.31
CA VAL A 292 13.48 -23.47 0.86
C VAL A 292 11.97 -23.60 0.58
N MET A 293 11.38 -22.69 -0.20
CA MET A 293 9.96 -22.73 -0.53
C MET A 293 9.59 -23.77 -1.60
N LYS A 294 10.53 -24.16 -2.47
CA LYS A 294 10.27 -25.00 -3.66
C LYS A 294 10.84 -26.41 -3.55
N THR A 295 11.72 -26.66 -2.59
CA THR A 295 12.48 -27.91 -2.43
C THR A 295 12.63 -28.27 -0.95
N ASP A 296 13.21 -29.44 -0.63
CA ASP A 296 13.46 -29.87 0.74
C ASP A 296 14.71 -29.21 1.38
N THR A 297 15.17 -28.06 0.87
CA THR A 297 16.31 -27.33 1.41
C THR A 297 16.02 -26.85 2.85
N PRO A 298 16.90 -27.10 3.83
CA PRO A 298 16.73 -26.63 5.19
C PRO A 298 16.69 -25.09 5.30
N LEU A 299 15.79 -24.56 6.13
CA LEU A 299 15.67 -23.12 6.40
C LEU A 299 16.99 -22.49 6.88
N ALA A 300 17.82 -23.26 7.60
CA ALA A 300 19.12 -22.81 8.09
C ALA A 300 20.06 -22.34 6.98
N GLU A 301 19.98 -22.92 5.77
CA GLU A 301 20.81 -22.48 4.64
C GLU A 301 20.43 -21.06 4.20
N ALA A 302 19.13 -20.79 4.04
CA ALA A 302 18.65 -19.44 3.71
C ALA A 302 18.94 -18.45 4.84
N ALA A 303 18.75 -18.86 6.10
CA ALA A 303 19.06 -18.03 7.27
C ALA A 303 20.53 -17.61 7.29
N ASN A 304 21.47 -18.50 6.98
CA ASN A 304 22.91 -18.18 6.93
C ASN A 304 23.26 -17.17 5.83
N VAL A 305 22.57 -17.23 4.68
CA VAL A 305 22.73 -16.23 3.61
C VAL A 305 22.18 -14.87 4.05
N ILE A 306 20.97 -14.84 4.63
CA ILE A 306 20.29 -13.60 5.06
C ILE A 306 21.04 -12.91 6.21
N THR A 307 21.62 -13.69 7.13
CA THR A 307 22.30 -13.18 8.33
C THR A 307 23.78 -12.87 8.12
N ARG A 308 24.32 -13.10 6.92
CA ARG A 308 25.73 -12.84 6.61
C ARG A 308 26.07 -11.38 6.88
N SER A 309 27.13 -11.18 7.69
CA SER A 309 27.69 -9.85 7.95
C SER A 309 28.62 -9.48 6.81
N ASP A 310 28.10 -8.76 5.82
CA ASP A 310 28.88 -8.19 4.73
C ASP A 310 28.52 -6.70 4.53
N GLY A 311 29.42 -5.95 3.90
CA GLY A 311 29.24 -4.51 3.70
C GLY A 311 28.12 -4.15 2.72
N TYR A 312 27.51 -5.12 2.03
CA TYR A 312 26.53 -4.90 0.97
C TYR A 312 25.11 -5.32 1.37
N ASN A 313 24.96 -6.14 2.40
CA ASN A 313 23.75 -6.48 3.11
C ASN A 313 23.31 -5.31 4.01
N ILE A 314 23.00 -4.18 3.40
CA ILE A 314 22.59 -2.98 4.11
C ILE A 314 21.17 -3.14 4.64
N THR A 315 20.92 -2.60 5.84
CA THR A 315 19.58 -2.61 6.47
C THR A 315 19.09 -1.19 6.77
N THR A 316 19.72 -0.18 6.19
CA THR A 316 19.33 1.24 6.27
C THR A 316 19.61 1.90 4.92
N VAL A 317 18.90 3.00 4.62
CA VAL A 317 19.15 3.78 3.40
C VAL A 317 20.44 4.61 3.47
N GLU A 318 20.97 4.84 4.68
CA GLU A 318 22.08 5.76 4.93
C GLU A 318 23.35 5.49 4.09
N PRO A 319 23.80 4.25 3.84
CA PRO A 319 24.97 3.99 3.00
C PRO A 319 24.84 4.49 1.55
N ILE A 320 23.62 4.60 1.02
CA ILE A 320 23.37 5.12 -0.34
C ILE A 320 23.02 6.61 -0.28
N VAL A 321 22.18 7.01 0.68
CA VAL A 321 21.77 8.41 0.84
C VAL A 321 22.97 9.31 1.21
N SER A 322 23.94 8.83 2.00
CA SER A 322 25.18 9.56 2.27
C SER A 322 26.00 9.79 1.01
N LEU A 323 26.11 8.79 0.13
CA LEU A 323 26.76 8.95 -1.17
C LEU A 323 26.01 9.95 -2.07
N PHE A 324 24.68 9.93 -2.07
CA PHE A 324 23.90 10.97 -2.77
C PHE A 324 24.16 12.37 -2.20
N ARG A 325 24.26 12.54 -0.89
CA ARG A 325 24.59 13.82 -0.26
C ARG A 325 25.99 14.29 -0.65
N SER A 326 27.00 13.43 -0.54
CA SER A 326 28.35 13.74 -1.02
C SER A 326 28.36 14.11 -2.50
N LEU A 327 27.57 13.42 -3.33
CA LEU A 327 27.48 13.74 -4.75
C LEU A 327 26.85 15.12 -4.96
N ILE A 328 25.75 15.44 -4.27
CA ILE A 328 25.09 16.76 -4.33
C ILE A 328 26.09 17.88 -4.01
N ASP A 329 26.93 17.71 -2.98
CA ASP A 329 27.92 18.71 -2.57
C ASP A 329 29.02 18.95 -3.63
N THR A 330 29.27 17.96 -4.50
CA THR A 330 30.28 18.04 -5.57
C THR A 330 29.71 18.53 -6.91
N LEU A 331 28.38 18.61 -7.04
CA LEU A 331 27.72 18.93 -8.30
C LEU A 331 27.48 20.44 -8.45
N PRO A 332 27.65 20.99 -9.67
CA PRO A 332 27.20 22.33 -9.96
C PRO A 332 25.66 22.41 -9.96
N ASP A 333 25.13 23.62 -9.79
CA ASP A 333 23.70 23.86 -9.85
C ASP A 333 23.12 23.47 -11.20
N GLY A 334 22.00 22.76 -11.17
CA GLY A 334 21.33 22.32 -12.39
C GLY A 334 20.55 21.03 -12.22
N LYS A 335 20.22 20.44 -13.38
CA LYS A 335 19.36 19.25 -13.47
C LYS A 335 19.98 18.03 -12.79
N GLY A 336 21.29 17.82 -12.92
CA GLY A 336 21.99 16.71 -12.27
C GLY A 336 21.89 16.77 -10.74
N LYS A 337 22.27 17.89 -10.13
CA LYS A 337 22.21 18.11 -8.66
C LYS A 337 20.79 17.91 -8.11
N ARG A 338 19.79 18.49 -8.79
CA ARG A 338 18.39 18.32 -8.42
C ARG A 338 17.91 16.88 -8.58
N GLY A 339 18.26 16.21 -9.68
CA GLY A 339 17.93 14.81 -9.91
C GLY A 339 18.45 13.90 -8.79
N VAL A 340 19.70 14.10 -8.36
CA VAL A 340 20.28 13.32 -7.24
C VAL A 340 19.53 13.61 -5.92
N ALA A 341 19.16 14.86 -5.65
CA ALA A 341 18.35 15.21 -4.47
C ALA A 341 16.96 14.57 -4.48
N VAL A 342 16.33 14.48 -5.66
CA VAL A 342 15.05 13.78 -5.84
C VAL A 342 15.17 12.29 -5.51
N LEU A 343 16.23 11.62 -5.97
CA LEU A 343 16.46 10.19 -5.66
C LEU A 343 16.72 9.94 -4.18
N ALA A 344 17.50 10.82 -3.54
CA ALA A 344 17.67 10.79 -2.09
C ALA A 344 16.33 10.96 -1.37
N GLY A 345 15.50 11.92 -1.79
CA GLY A 345 14.16 12.15 -1.23
C GLY A 345 13.23 10.93 -1.37
N LEU A 346 13.18 10.30 -2.55
CA LEU A 346 12.36 9.11 -2.78
C LEU A 346 12.77 7.94 -1.87
N MET A 347 14.08 7.68 -1.78
CA MET A 347 14.62 6.60 -0.96
C MET A 347 14.34 6.86 0.53
N GLN A 348 14.47 8.10 1.00
CA GLN A 348 14.14 8.47 2.38
C GLN A 348 12.64 8.44 2.69
N ALA A 349 11.78 8.64 1.69
CA ALA A 349 10.32 8.57 1.85
C ALA A 349 9.81 7.12 1.95
N THR A 350 10.56 6.14 1.44
CA THR A 350 10.14 4.73 1.31
C THR A 350 10.94 3.74 2.14
N GLY A 351 12.14 4.14 2.57
CA GLY A 351 13.09 3.22 3.16
C GLY A 351 13.73 2.33 2.10
N LEU A 352 14.05 1.09 2.49
CA LEU A 352 14.69 0.15 1.57
C LEU A 352 13.70 -0.57 0.66
N GLY A 353 12.40 -0.59 0.96
CA GLY A 353 11.37 -1.21 0.13
C GLY A 353 10.77 -0.26 -0.93
N THR A 354 9.83 -0.78 -1.74
CA THR A 354 9.08 0.05 -2.69
C THR A 354 8.07 0.96 -1.98
N ALA A 355 7.56 0.51 -0.82
CA ALA A 355 6.64 1.20 0.08
C ALA A 355 6.90 0.77 1.55
N HIS A 356 6.26 1.43 2.50
CA HIS A 356 6.15 0.94 3.89
C HIS A 356 5.23 -0.29 3.95
N ILE A 357 5.34 -1.08 5.03
CA ILE A 357 4.43 -2.21 5.27
C ILE A 357 3.50 -1.92 6.43
N HIS A 358 2.26 -2.37 6.28
CA HIS A 358 1.26 -2.38 7.33
C HIS A 358 0.87 -3.82 7.60
N VAL A 359 1.08 -4.27 8.83
CA VAL A 359 0.72 -5.61 9.29
C VAL A 359 -0.64 -5.51 9.97
N ARG A 360 -1.54 -6.46 9.72
CA ARG A 360 -2.85 -6.49 10.36
C ARG A 360 -3.18 -7.89 10.88
N ILE A 361 -3.72 -7.93 12.10
CA ILE A 361 -4.29 -9.11 12.75
C ILE A 361 -5.59 -8.74 13.46
N ASN A 362 -6.39 -9.73 13.84
CA ASN A 362 -7.59 -9.54 14.66
C ASN A 362 -7.24 -9.49 16.17
N ALA A 363 -7.97 -8.68 16.95
CA ALA A 363 -7.83 -8.59 18.40
C ALA A 363 -7.89 -9.96 19.11
N VAL A 364 -8.73 -10.88 18.65
CA VAL A 364 -8.84 -12.24 19.17
C VAL A 364 -7.53 -13.03 19.01
N GLN A 365 -6.85 -12.90 17.86
CA GLN A 365 -5.56 -13.57 17.64
C GLN A 365 -4.51 -13.08 18.64
N LEU A 366 -4.50 -11.78 18.93
CA LEU A 366 -3.59 -11.15 19.89
C LEU A 366 -3.89 -11.59 21.32
N ASN A 367 -5.16 -11.58 21.74
CA ASN A 367 -5.58 -12.00 23.07
C ASN A 367 -5.29 -13.49 23.32
N ASN A 368 -5.50 -14.35 22.31
CA ASN A 368 -5.20 -15.78 22.40
C ASN A 368 -3.70 -16.03 22.50
N ALA A 369 -2.89 -15.32 21.72
CA ALA A 369 -1.44 -15.41 21.79
C ALA A 369 -0.90 -14.99 23.17
N PHE A 370 -1.45 -13.92 23.75
CA PHE A 370 -1.08 -13.49 25.09
C PHE A 370 -1.47 -14.51 26.17
N ARG A 371 -2.68 -15.08 26.09
CA ARG A 371 -3.10 -16.16 26.99
C ARG A 371 -2.17 -17.38 26.90
N ALA A 372 -1.74 -17.74 25.70
CA ALA A 372 -0.79 -18.83 25.50
C ALA A 372 0.58 -18.52 26.12
N TYR A 373 1.06 -17.27 25.96
CA TYR A 373 2.34 -16.81 26.50
C TYR A 373 2.38 -16.80 28.04
N VAL A 374 1.32 -16.30 28.70
CA VAL A 374 1.29 -16.24 30.17
C VAL A 374 0.84 -17.56 30.83
N HIS A 375 0.50 -18.58 30.04
CA HIS A 375 0.01 -19.89 30.47
C HIS A 375 -1.21 -19.89 31.41
N GLU A 376 -1.96 -18.80 31.47
CA GLU A 376 -3.18 -18.67 32.26
C GLU A 376 -4.14 -17.65 31.63
N PRO A 377 -5.45 -17.66 31.97
CA PRO A 377 -6.31 -16.59 31.52
C PRO A 377 -5.92 -15.31 32.26
N TRP A 378 -5.35 -14.36 31.53
CA TRP A 378 -4.87 -13.08 32.05
C TRP A 378 -5.96 -12.17 32.65
N THR A 379 -7.24 -12.55 32.49
CA THR A 379 -8.42 -11.92 33.09
C THR A 379 -9.04 -12.73 34.24
N ARG A 380 -8.54 -13.94 34.54
CA ARG A 380 -9.16 -14.83 35.54
C ARG A 380 -9.03 -14.22 36.94
N ASP A 381 -10.17 -14.06 37.62
CA ASP A 381 -10.27 -13.54 38.98
C ASP A 381 -9.68 -12.12 39.18
N LEU A 382 -9.53 -11.35 38.09
CA LEU A 382 -9.05 -9.98 38.10
C LEU A 382 -10.15 -9.01 37.64
N SER A 383 -10.25 -7.86 38.31
CA SER A 383 -10.93 -6.70 37.73
C SER A 383 -10.17 -6.22 36.48
N GLU A 384 -10.84 -5.52 35.59
CA GLU A 384 -10.21 -4.97 34.38
C GLU A 384 -8.99 -4.09 34.71
N SER A 385 -9.09 -3.25 35.75
CA SER A 385 -7.97 -2.42 36.21
C SER A 385 -6.78 -3.25 36.69
N GLN A 386 -7.01 -4.38 37.36
CA GLN A 386 -5.93 -5.27 37.79
C GLN A 386 -5.28 -5.99 36.60
N ALA A 387 -6.08 -6.41 35.61
CA ALA A 387 -5.57 -7.02 34.39
C ALA A 387 -4.70 -6.04 33.57
N LEU A 388 -5.13 -4.77 33.46
CA LEU A 388 -4.35 -3.71 32.83
C LEU A 388 -3.04 -3.44 33.57
N ALA A 389 -3.10 -3.25 34.88
CA ALA A 389 -1.91 -3.01 35.71
C ALA A 389 -0.88 -4.15 35.59
N ARG A 390 -1.34 -5.40 35.46
CA ARG A 390 -0.48 -6.55 35.20
C ARG A 390 0.23 -6.44 33.85
N ILE A 391 -0.49 -6.14 32.77
CA ILE A 391 0.13 -5.97 31.44
C ILE A 391 1.13 -4.82 31.46
N VAL A 392 0.79 -3.70 32.10
CA VAL A 392 1.69 -2.55 32.28
C VAL A 392 2.97 -2.95 32.99
N GLY A 393 2.87 -3.70 34.10
CA GLY A 393 4.05 -4.23 34.80
C GLY A 393 4.89 -5.15 33.92
N MET A 394 4.26 -5.94 33.04
CA MET A 394 4.97 -6.76 32.05
C MET A 394 5.67 -5.91 31.00
N ILE A 395 5.08 -4.82 30.51
CA ILE A 395 5.74 -3.89 29.57
C ILE A 395 6.97 -3.25 30.21
N GLU A 396 6.86 -2.81 31.47
CA GLU A 396 7.94 -2.11 32.18
C GLU A 396 9.13 -3.03 32.50
N THR A 397 8.87 -4.32 32.69
CA THR A 397 9.90 -5.33 33.05
C THR A 397 10.34 -6.21 31.89
N ALA A 398 9.68 -6.11 30.73
CA ALA A 398 10.01 -6.88 29.53
C ALA A 398 11.47 -6.66 29.13
N ARG A 399 12.21 -7.76 29.04
CA ARG A 399 13.54 -7.79 28.43
C ARG A 399 13.39 -8.21 26.99
N SER A 400 14.10 -7.54 26.09
CA SER A 400 14.04 -7.89 24.67
C SER A 400 14.57 -9.31 24.45
N GLU A 401 13.72 -10.17 23.89
CA GLU A 401 14.04 -11.52 23.50
C GLU A 401 14.69 -11.55 22.12
N THR A 402 15.66 -12.45 21.95
CA THR A 402 16.32 -12.64 20.66
C THR A 402 15.59 -13.71 19.86
N VAL A 403 14.92 -13.28 18.80
CA VAL A 403 14.32 -14.17 17.79
C VAL A 403 15.29 -14.44 16.62
N ASN A 404 15.31 -15.68 16.12
CA ASN A 404 15.96 -16.11 14.87
C ASN A 404 14.92 -16.77 13.91
N PHE A 405 15.33 -17.14 12.70
CA PHE A 405 14.41 -17.75 11.72
C PHE A 405 13.84 -19.11 12.15
N GLU A 406 14.57 -19.90 12.93
CA GLU A 406 14.09 -21.18 13.44
C GLU A 406 12.97 -20.99 14.48
N SER A 407 13.18 -20.11 15.46
CA SER A 407 12.14 -19.75 16.44
C SER A 407 10.91 -19.12 15.79
N LEU A 408 11.10 -18.34 14.71
CA LEU A 408 10.00 -17.79 13.92
C LEU A 408 9.20 -18.90 13.20
N ASP A 409 9.87 -19.92 12.68
CA ASP A 409 9.24 -21.03 11.96
C ASP A 409 8.45 -21.97 12.90
N LEU A 410 8.95 -22.17 14.12
CA LEU A 410 8.30 -22.98 15.16
C LEU A 410 7.12 -22.27 15.83
N GLU A 411 7.09 -20.94 15.84
CA GLU A 411 6.03 -20.17 16.49
C GLU A 411 4.68 -20.44 15.81
N THR A 412 3.66 -20.76 16.60
CA THR A 412 2.31 -21.13 16.11
C THR A 412 1.28 -20.00 16.29
N ALA A 413 1.47 -19.13 17.27
CA ALA A 413 0.60 -18.01 17.56
C ALA A 413 0.83 -16.87 16.55
N THR A 414 -0.18 -16.59 15.73
CA THR A 414 -0.11 -15.59 14.65
C THR A 414 0.42 -14.24 15.12
N ALA A 415 -0.01 -13.75 16.28
CA ALA A 415 0.44 -12.45 16.78
C ALA A 415 1.92 -12.44 17.17
N ILE A 416 2.39 -13.45 17.91
CA ILE A 416 3.82 -13.57 18.29
C ILE A 416 4.65 -13.71 17.01
N ARG A 417 4.21 -14.56 16.07
CA ARG A 417 4.87 -14.72 14.76
C ARG A 417 4.97 -13.41 13.99
N GLN A 418 3.96 -12.55 14.02
CA GLN A 418 4.01 -11.24 13.34
C GLN A 418 5.02 -10.28 13.98
N PHE A 419 5.10 -10.20 15.31
CA PHE A 419 6.14 -9.38 15.97
C PHE A 419 7.55 -9.95 15.74
N ALA A 420 7.69 -11.28 15.79
CA ALA A 420 8.91 -11.99 15.43
C ALA A 420 9.34 -11.71 13.97
N LEU A 421 8.39 -11.68 13.04
CA LEU A 421 8.61 -11.33 11.63
C LEU A 421 9.08 -9.87 11.49
N ILE A 422 8.42 -8.92 12.17
CA ILE A 422 8.84 -7.50 12.19
C ILE A 422 10.28 -7.39 12.70
N ALA A 423 10.65 -8.14 13.74
CA ALA A 423 12.01 -8.17 14.25
C ALA A 423 13.02 -8.74 13.23
N GLN A 424 12.68 -9.80 12.47
CA GLN A 424 13.56 -10.30 11.39
C GLN A 424 13.69 -9.29 10.25
N ILE A 425 12.59 -8.62 9.85
CA ILE A 425 12.60 -7.56 8.84
C ILE A 425 13.51 -6.42 9.29
N GLN A 426 13.39 -5.99 10.55
CA GLN A 426 14.25 -4.97 11.13
C GLN A 426 15.72 -5.36 11.09
N LYS A 427 16.04 -6.59 11.51
CA LYS A 427 17.43 -7.06 11.61
C LYS A 427 18.11 -7.22 10.26
N HIS A 428 17.38 -7.68 9.25
CA HIS A 428 17.99 -8.22 8.03
C HIS A 428 17.53 -7.56 6.72
N VAL A 429 16.45 -6.76 6.74
CA VAL A 429 15.92 -6.16 5.52
C VAL A 429 15.93 -4.65 5.58
N ASP A 430 15.26 -4.07 6.57
CA ASP A 430 15.06 -2.63 6.75
C ASP A 430 14.84 -2.29 8.23
N ARG A 431 15.85 -1.68 8.85
CA ARG A 431 15.97 -1.45 10.29
C ARG A 431 15.17 -0.26 10.80
N GLU A 432 14.83 0.68 9.94
CA GLU A 432 14.39 2.02 10.38
C GLU A 432 13.03 2.46 9.84
N THR A 433 12.54 1.83 8.77
CA THR A 433 11.21 2.15 8.23
C THR A 433 10.12 1.74 9.20
N PRO A 434 9.23 2.67 9.61
CA PRO A 434 8.15 2.35 10.53
C PRO A 434 7.18 1.31 9.96
N VAL A 435 6.75 0.37 10.80
CA VAL A 435 5.70 -0.60 10.51
C VAL A 435 4.43 -0.20 11.25
N ARG A 436 3.31 -0.09 10.55
CA ARG A 436 2.00 0.09 11.19
C ARG A 436 1.45 -1.28 11.54
N PHE A 437 1.19 -1.53 12.82
CA PHE A 437 0.59 -2.77 13.32
C PHE A 437 -0.87 -2.50 13.67
N LEU A 438 -1.77 -2.99 12.82
CA LEU A 438 -3.20 -2.75 12.85
C LEU A 438 -3.88 -3.89 13.59
N ILE A 439 -4.78 -3.55 14.51
CA ILE A 439 -5.53 -4.53 15.29
C ILE A 439 -7.01 -4.38 14.95
N ALA A 440 -7.52 -5.27 14.11
CA ALA A 440 -8.93 -5.34 13.76
C ALA A 440 -9.80 -5.64 14.99
N GLU A 441 -11.05 -5.17 14.96
CA GLU A 441 -12.04 -5.39 16.01
C GLU A 441 -11.54 -5.04 17.43
N THR A 442 -10.86 -3.89 17.57
CA THR A 442 -10.38 -3.46 18.90
C THR A 442 -11.51 -2.90 19.74
N GLU A 443 -11.73 -3.48 20.93
CA GLU A 443 -12.78 -3.06 21.88
C GLU A 443 -12.26 -2.78 23.30
N SER A 444 -10.98 -3.04 23.59
CA SER A 444 -10.41 -2.92 24.94
C SER A 444 -9.02 -2.29 24.93
N PRO A 445 -8.68 -1.43 25.92
CA PRO A 445 -7.32 -0.91 26.09
C PRO A 445 -6.29 -2.02 26.28
N ALA A 446 -6.69 -3.13 26.91
CA ALA A 446 -5.77 -4.23 27.17
C ALA A 446 -5.23 -4.87 25.88
N THR A 447 -6.06 -4.99 24.83
CA THR A 447 -5.62 -5.49 23.53
C THR A 447 -4.50 -4.63 22.94
N VAL A 448 -4.59 -3.30 23.07
CA VAL A 448 -3.53 -2.38 22.63
C VAL A 448 -2.27 -2.53 23.49
N LEU A 449 -2.41 -2.65 24.81
CA LEU A 449 -1.27 -2.87 25.71
C LEU A 449 -0.57 -4.20 25.46
N ILE A 450 -1.30 -5.26 25.13
CA ILE A 450 -0.72 -6.57 24.75
C ILE A 450 0.14 -6.43 23.48
N ALA A 451 -0.31 -5.66 22.48
CA ALA A 451 0.50 -5.38 21.30
C ALA A 451 1.77 -4.59 21.65
N VAL A 452 1.67 -3.58 22.52
CA VAL A 452 2.83 -2.83 23.01
C VAL A 452 3.79 -3.73 23.80
N PHE A 453 3.25 -4.65 24.60
CA PHE A 453 4.04 -5.66 25.31
C PHE A 453 4.84 -6.52 24.34
N PHE A 454 4.20 -7.13 23.34
CA PHE A 454 4.94 -7.94 22.36
C PHE A 454 5.93 -7.11 21.53
N ALA A 455 5.57 -5.88 21.14
CA ALA A 455 6.52 -4.99 20.47
C ALA A 455 7.77 -4.72 21.33
N THR A 456 7.60 -4.55 22.63
CA THR A 456 8.68 -4.35 23.61
C THR A 456 9.50 -5.64 23.80
N LEU A 457 8.81 -6.77 23.94
CA LEU A 457 9.41 -8.10 24.08
C LEU A 457 10.31 -8.44 22.88
N PHE A 458 9.89 -8.11 21.66
CA PHE A 458 10.70 -8.35 20.46
C PHE A 458 11.66 -7.19 20.11
N GLY A 459 11.70 -6.13 20.93
CA GLY A 459 12.61 -4.99 20.73
C GLY A 459 12.29 -4.11 19.53
N VAL A 460 11.04 -4.15 19.03
CA VAL A 460 10.57 -3.44 17.83
C VAL A 460 9.61 -2.29 18.14
N ASP A 461 9.38 -1.99 19.42
CA ASP A 461 8.48 -0.94 19.91
C ASP A 461 8.86 0.46 19.40
N HIS A 462 10.13 0.70 19.06
CA HIS A 462 10.61 1.98 18.54
C HIS A 462 10.36 2.18 17.04
N ILE A 463 10.00 1.13 16.28
CA ILE A 463 9.62 1.20 14.85
C ILE A 463 8.18 0.80 14.58
N THR A 464 7.50 0.18 15.54
CA THR A 464 6.13 -0.32 15.37
C THR A 464 5.12 0.71 15.87
N ASP A 465 4.26 1.20 14.98
CA ASP A 465 3.08 2.02 15.31
C ASP A 465 1.88 1.09 15.57
N VAL A 466 1.54 0.83 16.83
CA VAL A 466 0.35 0.06 17.21
C VAL A 466 -0.89 0.92 17.00
N SER A 467 -1.82 0.42 16.19
CA SER A 467 -2.99 1.14 15.72
C SER A 467 -4.25 0.31 15.97
N PRO A 468 -5.06 0.60 17.00
CA PRO A 468 -6.36 0.00 17.14
C PRO A 468 -7.27 0.40 15.97
N LEU A 469 -8.06 -0.54 15.48
CA LEU A 469 -9.11 -0.32 14.51
C LEU A 469 -10.48 -0.45 15.21
N PHE A 470 -11.18 0.68 15.30
CA PHE A 470 -12.53 0.77 15.83
C PHE A 470 -13.53 0.63 14.67
N GLU A 471 -14.14 -0.55 14.56
CA GLU A 471 -15.07 -0.89 13.47
C GLU A 471 -16.29 -1.70 13.91
N THR A 472 -16.27 -2.25 15.14
CA THR A 472 -17.43 -2.88 15.76
C THR A 472 -18.33 -1.82 16.42
N PRO A 473 -19.62 -2.12 16.67
CA PRO A 473 -20.50 -1.20 17.40
C PRO A 473 -19.91 -0.75 18.74
N LEU A 474 -19.38 -1.69 19.54
CA LEU A 474 -18.77 -1.39 20.84
C LEU A 474 -17.49 -0.57 20.69
N GLY A 475 -16.62 -0.92 19.74
CA GLY A 475 -15.37 -0.20 19.49
C GLY A 475 -15.61 1.25 19.05
N LEU A 476 -16.65 1.51 18.27
CA LEU A 476 -17.04 2.88 17.86
C LEU A 476 -17.64 3.69 19.01
N GLU A 477 -18.47 3.06 19.84
CA GLU A 477 -19.10 3.71 21.00
C GLU A 477 -18.06 4.05 22.08
N THR A 478 -17.13 3.15 22.34
CA THR A 478 -16.20 3.24 23.47
C THR A 478 -14.77 3.63 23.08
N GLY A 479 -14.47 3.79 21.79
CA GLY A 479 -13.11 4.05 21.29
C GLY A 479 -12.42 5.24 21.97
N ALA A 480 -13.14 6.34 22.20
CA ALA A 480 -12.59 7.50 22.92
C ALA A 480 -12.17 7.14 24.35
N ARG A 481 -13.00 6.35 25.05
CA ARG A 481 -12.72 5.87 26.41
C ARG A 481 -11.57 4.86 26.44
N VAL A 482 -11.43 4.03 25.40
CA VAL A 482 -10.27 3.13 25.23
C VAL A 482 -8.98 3.94 25.16
N ILE A 483 -8.95 5.02 24.36
CA ILE A 483 -7.76 5.88 24.25
C ILE A 483 -7.50 6.67 25.52
N GLU A 484 -8.53 7.21 26.17
CA GLU A 484 -8.40 7.90 27.46
C GLU A 484 -7.71 7.01 28.50
N ARG A 485 -8.18 5.76 28.67
CA ARG A 485 -7.58 4.80 29.61
C ARG A 485 -6.16 4.42 29.23
N LEU A 486 -5.85 4.28 27.94
CA LEU A 486 -4.47 4.05 27.50
C LEU A 486 -3.55 5.22 27.89
N LEU A 487 -4.04 6.46 27.80
CA LEU A 487 -3.27 7.66 28.16
C LEU A 487 -3.12 7.86 29.68
N GLU A 488 -3.91 7.19 30.50
CA GLU A 488 -3.71 7.10 31.96
C GLU A 488 -2.50 6.21 32.31
N GLU A 489 -2.16 5.25 31.45
CA GLU A 489 -1.06 4.30 31.69
C GLU A 489 0.30 4.86 31.26
N LYS A 490 1.22 5.02 32.22
CA LYS A 490 2.57 5.58 31.98
C LYS A 490 3.36 4.80 30.93
N ALA A 491 3.25 3.47 30.91
CA ALA A 491 3.94 2.63 29.93
C ALA A 491 3.51 2.95 28.49
N TYR A 492 2.21 3.13 28.25
CA TYR A 492 1.69 3.52 26.94
C TYR A 492 2.11 4.95 26.56
N VAL A 493 2.03 5.90 27.49
CA VAL A 493 2.51 7.28 27.25
C VAL A 493 3.99 7.30 26.89
N ASN A 494 4.82 6.50 27.57
CA ASN A 494 6.26 6.39 27.27
C ASN A 494 6.49 5.80 25.86
N TYR A 495 5.74 4.78 25.49
CA TYR A 495 5.74 4.22 24.13
C TYR A 495 5.36 5.27 23.07
N VAL A 496 4.25 5.99 23.26
CA VAL A 496 3.79 7.05 22.33
C VAL A 496 4.82 8.19 22.22
N LYS A 497 5.43 8.61 23.34
CA LYS A 497 6.50 9.63 23.34
C LYS A 497 7.73 9.17 22.55
N ARG A 498 8.12 7.90 22.68
CA ARG A 498 9.22 7.30 21.92
C ARG A 498 8.91 7.28 20.42
N ARG A 499 7.69 6.87 20.05
CA ARG A 499 7.20 6.85 18.66
C ARG A 499 6.98 8.24 18.08
N LYS A 500 6.73 9.25 18.94
CA LYS A 500 6.31 10.62 18.58
C LYS A 500 4.99 10.65 17.81
N ARG A 501 4.19 9.59 17.91
CA ARG A 501 2.97 9.36 17.14
C ARG A 501 2.01 8.50 17.95
N LEU A 502 0.73 8.88 17.92
CA LEU A 502 -0.39 8.04 18.33
C LEU A 502 -1.14 7.67 17.03
N ALA A 503 -1.39 6.38 16.85
CA ALA A 503 -1.95 5.81 15.64
C ALA A 503 -3.34 5.26 15.94
N LEU A 504 -4.35 5.63 15.15
CA LEU A 504 -5.73 5.16 15.28
C LEU A 504 -6.29 4.88 13.89
N GLN A 505 -7.25 3.95 13.81
CA GLN A 505 -8.00 3.68 12.60
C GLN A 505 -9.48 3.48 12.93
N THR A 506 -10.35 3.88 12.01
CA THR A 506 -11.79 3.65 12.08
C THR A 506 -12.27 2.94 10.81
N GLY A 507 -13.14 1.94 10.95
CA GLY A 507 -13.64 1.15 9.83
C GLY A 507 -15.02 1.62 9.36
N PHE A 508 -15.10 2.57 8.43
CA PHE A 508 -16.38 3.10 7.93
C PHE A 508 -17.29 2.03 7.31
N SER A 509 -16.74 1.21 6.41
CA SER A 509 -17.51 0.18 5.71
C SER A 509 -18.06 -0.90 6.65
N ASP A 510 -17.22 -1.41 7.55
CA ASP A 510 -17.60 -2.43 8.52
C ASP A 510 -18.54 -1.88 9.59
N ALA A 511 -18.27 -0.70 10.14
CA ALA A 511 -19.20 0.02 11.00
C ALA A 511 -20.58 0.18 10.36
N GLY A 512 -20.61 0.62 9.10
CA GLY A 512 -21.83 0.84 8.36
C GLY A 512 -22.62 -0.44 8.06
N ARG A 513 -21.98 -1.61 8.01
CA ARG A 513 -22.65 -2.92 7.92
C ARG A 513 -23.44 -3.23 9.20
N PHE A 514 -22.95 -2.80 10.36
CA PHE A 514 -23.60 -3.09 11.65
C PHE A 514 -24.63 -2.04 12.07
N VAL A 515 -24.29 -0.75 11.97
CA VAL A 515 -25.12 0.35 12.51
C VAL A 515 -25.71 1.27 11.43
N GLY A 516 -25.39 1.04 10.16
CA GLY A 516 -25.76 1.92 9.04
C GLY A 516 -24.75 3.06 8.82
N GLN A 517 -24.56 3.46 7.56
CA GLN A 517 -23.50 4.40 7.16
C GLN A 517 -23.61 5.79 7.81
N ILE A 518 -24.84 6.27 8.06
CA ILE A 518 -25.07 7.56 8.71
C ILE A 518 -24.61 7.51 10.17
N ALA A 519 -25.00 6.48 10.92
CA ALA A 519 -24.60 6.32 12.32
C ALA A 519 -23.09 6.10 12.44
N ALA A 520 -22.50 5.29 11.56
CA ALA A 520 -21.07 5.09 11.48
C ALA A 520 -20.30 6.40 11.27
N THR A 521 -20.76 7.27 10.35
CA THR A 521 -20.15 8.59 10.12
C THR A 521 -20.15 9.43 11.40
N LEU A 522 -21.30 9.53 12.07
CA LEU A 522 -21.44 10.34 13.28
C LEU A 522 -20.58 9.80 14.45
N ALA A 523 -20.43 8.47 14.55
CA ALA A 523 -19.58 7.87 15.57
C ALA A 523 -18.09 8.15 15.32
N ILE A 524 -17.64 8.05 14.06
CA ILE A 524 -16.26 8.34 13.65
C ILE A 524 -15.92 9.82 13.90
N GLU A 525 -16.82 10.73 13.52
CA GLU A 525 -16.63 12.17 13.73
C GLU A 525 -16.59 12.56 15.23
N ARG A 526 -17.19 11.76 16.13
CA ARG A 526 -17.09 11.99 17.59
C ARG A 526 -15.75 11.53 18.19
N LEU A 527 -15.07 10.60 17.52
CA LEU A 527 -13.78 10.07 17.96
C LEU A 527 -12.62 11.01 17.61
N HIS A 528 -12.74 11.70 16.47
CA HIS A 528 -11.78 12.70 15.97
C HIS A 528 -12.01 14.08 16.59
#